data_AF-A0A0M9EDW3-F1
#
_entry.id   AF-A0A0M9EDW3-F1
#
_cell.length_a   1.000
_cell.length_b   1.000
_cell.length_c   1.000
_cell.angle_alpha   90.00
_cell.angle_beta   90.00
_cell.angle_gamma   90.00
#
_symmetry.space_group_name_H-M   'P 1'
#
loop_
_entity.id
_entity.type
_entity.pdbx_description
1 polymer ?
#
loop_
_entity_poly.entity_id
_entity_poly.type
_entity_poly.pdbx_seq_one_letter_code
_entity_poly.pdbx_strand_id
1 'polypeptide(L)'
;AVSDCMRNCMESYCVDIGLIATSGKYAIYVGGAASSVHYKALKLASSIDPDDVISVIEKILEWYESNANEGERFHKALVRLGLDEANKRNIQVFENVVTVFDGLDVGYNVSKQLTRNLARALTVQKMKKDLGLS
;
A
#
# COMPACT_ATOMS: atom_id res chain seq x y z
N ALA A 1 10.16 9.41 -2.51
CA ALA A 1 10.69 10.29 -1.45
C ALA A 1 10.96 9.47 -0.19
N VAL A 2 11.90 9.91 0.64
CA VAL A 2 12.32 9.17 1.85
C VAL A 2 12.26 10.11 3.05
N SER A 3 11.42 9.77 4.01
CA SER A 3 11.30 10.49 5.28
C SER A 3 11.92 9.62 6.38
N ASP A 4 13.03 10.06 6.97
CA ASP A 4 13.75 9.30 8.00
C ASP A 4 13.06 9.29 9.39
N CYS A 5 11.90 9.93 9.49
CA CYS A 5 11.02 9.79 10.64
C CYS A 5 9.58 10.09 10.26
N MET A 6 8.68 9.81 11.21
CA MET A 6 7.23 10.01 11.06
C MET A 6 6.82 11.48 10.85
N ARG A 7 7.71 12.46 11.02
CA ARG A 7 7.43 13.87 10.73
C ARG A 7 7.19 14.14 9.25
N ASN A 8 7.65 13.24 8.37
CA ASN A 8 7.36 13.29 6.95
C ASN A 8 7.83 14.57 6.22
N CYS A 9 9.00 15.12 6.57
CA CYS A 9 9.52 16.37 5.96
C CYS A 9 9.75 16.29 4.45
N MET A 10 9.84 15.08 3.87
CA MET A 10 10.01 14.86 2.43
C MET A 10 8.70 14.56 1.71
N GLU A 11 7.54 14.79 2.33
CA GLU A 11 6.23 14.62 1.72
C GLU A 11 6.00 13.19 1.15
N SER A 12 6.51 12.18 1.85
CA SER A 12 6.47 10.77 1.40
C SER A 12 5.05 10.19 1.27
N TYR A 13 4.02 10.80 1.85
CA TYR A 13 2.62 10.42 1.60
C TYR A 13 2.05 10.90 0.25
N CYS A 14 2.74 11.82 -0.42
CA CYS A 14 2.20 12.60 -1.54
C CYS A 14 2.95 12.35 -2.86
N VAL A 15 3.81 11.33 -2.90
CA VAL A 15 4.63 10.94 -4.04
C VAL A 15 4.29 9.51 -4.49
N ASP A 16 4.67 9.16 -5.72
CA ASP A 16 4.36 7.86 -6.32
C ASP A 16 4.87 6.70 -5.46
N ILE A 17 6.11 6.78 -4.93
CA ILE A 17 6.67 5.84 -3.95
C ILE A 17 7.28 6.62 -2.78
N GLY A 18 6.78 6.35 -1.57
CA GLY A 18 7.16 7.02 -0.34
C GLY A 18 7.64 6.06 0.74
N LEU A 19 8.74 6.40 1.39
CA LEU A 19 9.30 5.64 2.51
C LEU A 19 9.21 6.48 3.78
N ILE A 20 8.77 5.89 4.88
CA ILE A 20 8.75 6.55 6.19
C ILE A 20 9.38 5.64 7.22
N ALA A 21 10.47 6.08 7.84
CA ALA A 21 11.13 5.31 8.88
C ALA A 21 10.30 5.28 10.17
N THR A 22 10.15 4.09 10.73
CA THR A 22 9.49 3.77 11.99
C THR A 22 10.38 2.81 12.77
N SER A 23 11.01 3.28 13.84
CA SER A 23 11.83 2.44 14.74
C SER A 23 12.94 1.64 14.04
N GLY A 24 13.68 2.28 13.12
CA GLY A 24 14.79 1.65 12.39
C GLY A 24 14.39 0.81 11.17
N LYS A 25 13.10 0.72 10.87
CA LYS A 25 12.55 0.05 9.68
C LYS A 25 11.73 1.02 8.84
N TYR A 26 11.38 0.68 7.61
CA TYR A 26 10.58 1.52 6.72
C TYR A 26 9.15 1.01 6.54
N ALA A 27 8.20 1.94 6.54
CA ALA A 27 6.87 1.72 5.96
C ALA A 27 6.89 2.27 4.52
N ILE A 28 6.28 1.52 3.61
CA ILE A 28 6.27 1.83 2.18
C ILE A 28 4.86 2.23 1.77
N TYR A 29 4.76 3.36 1.08
CA TYR A 29 3.54 3.95 0.60
C TYR A 29 3.61 4.12 -0.93
N VAL A 30 2.49 3.89 -1.61
CA VAL A 30 2.41 3.96 -3.08
C VAL A 30 1.19 4.74 -3.55
N GLY A 31 1.31 5.36 -4.72
CA GLY A 31 0.19 6.03 -5.39
C GLY A 31 -0.17 7.39 -4.83
N GLY A 32 0.73 8.02 -4.07
CA GLY A 32 0.55 9.41 -3.64
C GLY A 32 0.75 10.38 -4.80
N ALA A 33 -0.05 11.44 -4.86
CA ALA A 33 0.20 12.54 -5.78
C ALA A 33 -0.33 13.87 -5.24
N ALA A 34 0.58 14.85 -5.13
CA ALA A 34 0.25 16.25 -4.94
C ALA A 34 0.06 16.93 -6.31
N SER A 35 -1.14 16.79 -6.89
CA SER A 35 -1.54 17.48 -8.12
C SER A 35 -2.79 18.31 -7.89
N SER A 36 -3.43 18.82 -8.96
CA SER A 36 -4.76 19.46 -8.86
C SER A 36 -5.80 18.55 -8.22
N VAL A 37 -5.66 17.24 -8.38
CA VAL A 37 -6.38 16.22 -7.62
C VAL A 37 -5.39 15.54 -6.66
N HIS A 38 -5.71 15.55 -5.37
CA HIS A 38 -4.89 14.90 -4.37
C HIS A 38 -5.18 13.41 -4.33
N TYR A 39 -4.13 12.59 -4.49
CA TYR A 39 -4.19 11.16 -4.30
C TYR A 39 -3.43 10.81 -3.02
N LYS A 40 -4.15 10.22 -2.07
CA LYS A 40 -3.57 9.76 -0.82
C LYS A 40 -2.84 8.45 -1.05
N ALA A 41 -1.59 8.36 -0.66
CA ALA A 41 -0.84 7.12 -0.81
C ALA A 41 -1.43 5.97 0.03
N LEU A 42 -1.47 4.79 -0.58
CA LEU A 42 -1.80 3.53 0.07
C LEU A 42 -0.57 3.01 0.82
N LYS A 43 -0.74 2.62 2.09
CA LYS A 43 0.30 1.89 2.83
C LYS A 43 0.39 0.46 2.28
N LEU A 44 1.45 0.17 1.55
CA LEU A 44 1.68 -1.13 0.92
C LEU A 44 2.31 -2.12 1.91
N ALA A 45 3.36 -1.68 2.62
CA ALA A 45 4.11 -2.51 3.55
C ALA A 45 4.46 -1.75 4.83
N SER A 46 4.78 -2.49 5.88
CA SER A 46 5.21 -1.96 7.18
C SER A 46 6.40 -2.76 7.67
N SER A 47 7.30 -2.10 8.40
CA SER A 47 8.42 -2.77 9.07
C SER A 47 9.37 -3.50 8.11
N ILE A 48 9.70 -2.88 6.98
CA ILE A 48 10.71 -3.37 6.04
C ILE A 48 12.09 -3.00 6.55
N ASP A 49 13.00 -3.98 6.63
CA ASP A 49 14.38 -3.70 7.01
C ASP A 49 15.06 -2.85 5.94
N PRO A 50 15.96 -1.91 6.31
CA PRO A 50 16.62 -1.02 5.35
C PRO A 50 17.28 -1.75 4.17
N ASP A 51 17.84 -2.93 4.42
CA ASP A 51 18.52 -3.77 3.42
C ASP A 51 17.54 -4.37 2.38
N ASP A 52 16.25 -4.53 2.73
CA ASP A 52 15.22 -5.11 1.86
C ASP A 52 14.43 -4.05 1.07
N VAL A 53 14.58 -2.76 1.40
CA VAL A 53 13.79 -1.67 0.80
C VAL A 53 13.95 -1.62 -0.71
N ILE A 54 15.17 -1.80 -1.21
CA ILE A 54 15.46 -1.73 -2.65
C ILE A 54 14.75 -2.87 -3.39
N SER A 55 14.85 -4.10 -2.89
CA SER A 55 14.18 -5.27 -3.46
C SER A 55 12.66 -5.10 -3.53
N VAL A 56 12.06 -4.47 -2.51
CA VAL A 56 10.62 -4.16 -2.52
C VAL A 56 10.28 -3.11 -3.58
N ILE A 57 11.11 -2.07 -3.73
CA ILE A 57 10.89 -1.04 -4.76
C ILE A 57 11.00 -1.64 -6.16
N GLU A 58 11.97 -2.52 -6.41
CA GLU A 58 12.13 -3.22 -7.69
C GLU A 58 10.85 -3.97 -8.08
N LYS A 59 10.24 -4.71 -7.16
CA LYS A 59 8.96 -5.39 -7.43
C LYS A 59 7.80 -4.45 -7.72
N ILE A 60 7.75 -3.29 -7.06
CA ILE A 60 6.74 -2.27 -7.34
C ILE A 60 6.91 -1.73 -8.77
N LEU A 61 8.15 -1.53 -9.22
CA LEU A 61 8.46 -1.05 -10.57
C LEU A 61 8.15 -2.11 -11.62
N GLU A 62 8.56 -3.37 -11.42
CA GLU A 62 8.23 -4.51 -12.31
C GLU A 62 6.72 -4.65 -12.47
N TRP A 63 5.98 -4.54 -11.37
CA TRP A 63 4.52 -4.55 -11.40
C TRP A 63 3.96 -3.37 -12.20
N TYR A 64 4.47 -2.16 -11.96
CA TYR A 64 4.01 -0.97 -12.69
C TYR A 64 4.22 -1.10 -14.19
N GLU A 65 5.42 -1.49 -14.63
CA GLU A 65 5.74 -1.69 -16.05
C GLU A 65 4.81 -2.73 -16.71
N SER A 66 4.47 -3.80 -15.98
CA SER A 66 3.63 -4.87 -16.51
C SER A 66 2.14 -4.53 -16.59
N ASN A 67 1.67 -3.53 -15.82
CA ASN A 67 0.24 -3.26 -15.63
C ASN A 67 -0.21 -1.86 -16.07
N ALA A 68 0.72 -0.94 -16.28
CA ALA A 68 0.42 0.43 -16.72
C ALA A 68 0.20 0.49 -18.24
N ASN A 69 -0.70 1.37 -18.64
CA ASN A 69 -0.79 1.76 -20.05
C ASN A 69 0.38 2.68 -20.42
N GLU A 70 0.69 2.79 -21.71
CA GLU A 70 1.74 3.68 -22.20
C GLU A 70 1.51 5.13 -21.72
N GLY A 71 2.52 5.72 -21.08
CA GLY A 71 2.47 7.09 -20.54
C GLY A 71 1.56 7.29 -19.32
N GLU A 72 0.97 6.23 -18.77
CA GLU A 72 0.06 6.33 -17.63
C GLU A 72 0.83 6.58 -16.33
N ARG A 73 0.45 7.63 -15.58
CA ARG A 73 1.06 7.93 -14.26
C ARG A 73 0.74 6.83 -13.24
N PHE A 74 1.69 6.52 -12.36
CA PHE A 74 1.57 5.43 -11.38
C PHE A 74 0.29 5.47 -10.53
N HIS A 75 -0.03 6.62 -9.90
CA HIS A 75 -1.28 6.77 -9.15
C HIS A 75 -2.55 6.57 -10.01
N LYS A 76 -2.52 6.86 -11.31
CA LYS A 76 -3.67 6.63 -12.22
C LYS A 76 -3.84 5.15 -12.54
N ALA A 77 -2.74 4.43 -12.75
CA ALA A 77 -2.77 2.97 -12.93
C ALA A 77 -3.38 2.28 -11.70
N LEU A 78 -2.97 2.68 -10.49
CA LEU A 78 -3.53 2.16 -9.25
C LEU A 78 -5.04 2.43 -9.14
N VAL A 79 -5.51 3.64 -9.43
CA VAL A 79 -6.94 3.98 -9.39
C VAL A 79 -7.75 3.20 -10.43
N ARG A 80 -7.26 3.08 -11.67
CA ARG A 80 -7.91 2.32 -12.75
C ARG A 80 -8.06 0.84 -12.38
N LEU A 81 -7.05 0.28 -11.74
CA LEU A 81 -7.01 -1.11 -11.30
C LEU A 81 -7.70 -1.32 -9.94
N GLY A 82 -8.22 -0.25 -9.30
CA GLY A 82 -8.85 -0.32 -7.99
C GLY A 82 -7.90 -0.62 -6.83
N LEU A 83 -6.60 -0.37 -7.01
CA LEU A 83 -5.48 -0.63 -6.08
C LEU A 83 -5.06 0.61 -5.27
N ASP A 84 -5.90 1.63 -5.21
CA ASP A 84 -5.63 2.88 -4.49
C ASP A 84 -6.25 2.92 -3.09
N GLU A 85 -5.93 3.98 -2.33
CA GLU A 85 -6.37 4.11 -0.94
C GLU A 85 -7.90 4.12 -0.78
N ALA A 86 -8.63 4.69 -1.75
CA ALA A 86 -10.08 4.75 -1.69
C ALA A 86 -10.73 3.36 -1.82
N ASN A 87 -10.09 2.45 -2.55
CA ASN A 87 -10.60 1.11 -2.85
C ASN A 87 -10.08 0.01 -1.92
N LYS A 88 -9.19 0.32 -0.97
CA LYS A 88 -8.55 -0.64 -0.03
C LYS A 88 -9.49 -1.53 0.80
N ARG A 89 -10.79 -1.22 0.86
CA ARG A 89 -11.82 -2.01 1.59
C ARG A 89 -12.45 -3.10 0.72
N ASN A 90 -12.22 -3.07 -0.59
CA ASN A 90 -12.66 -4.12 -1.51
C ASN A 90 -11.68 -5.29 -1.37
N ILE A 91 -12.08 -6.25 -0.55
CA ILE A 91 -11.31 -7.36 0.03
C ILE A 91 -10.49 -8.20 -0.97
N GLN A 92 -10.79 -8.15 -2.27
CA GLN A 92 -10.16 -8.97 -3.31
C GLN A 92 -8.97 -8.32 -4.01
N VAL A 93 -8.71 -7.03 -3.76
CA VAL A 93 -7.70 -6.27 -4.50
C VAL A 93 -6.25 -6.65 -4.10
N PHE A 94 -6.07 -7.29 -2.93
CA PHE A 94 -4.76 -7.71 -2.47
C PHE A 94 -4.32 -9.12 -2.93
N GLU A 95 -5.17 -9.90 -3.60
CA GLU A 95 -4.70 -11.15 -4.25
C GLU A 95 -3.68 -10.84 -5.37
N ASN A 96 -3.83 -9.70 -6.05
CA ASN A 96 -2.88 -9.24 -7.08
C ASN A 96 -1.68 -8.44 -6.54
N VAL A 97 -1.71 -8.01 -5.28
CA VAL A 97 -0.54 -7.44 -4.60
C VAL A 97 0.30 -8.57 -3.99
N VAL A 98 -0.34 -9.67 -3.58
CA VAL A 98 0.36 -10.90 -3.18
C VAL A 98 1.22 -11.43 -4.32
N THR A 99 0.81 -11.32 -5.59
CA THR A 99 1.66 -11.65 -6.76
C THR A 99 2.84 -10.70 -6.99
N VAL A 100 2.77 -9.43 -6.56
CA VAL A 100 3.93 -8.51 -6.55
C VAL A 100 5.01 -8.98 -5.58
N PHE A 101 4.60 -9.67 -4.53
CA PHE A 101 5.47 -10.13 -3.45
C PHE A 101 5.63 -11.66 -3.42
N ASP A 102 5.09 -12.39 -4.41
CA ASP A 102 5.22 -13.84 -4.48
C ASP A 102 6.65 -14.16 -4.92
N GLY A 103 7.42 -14.75 -4.00
CA GLY A 103 8.84 -15.07 -4.21
C GLY A 103 9.84 -14.11 -3.58
N LEU A 104 9.42 -13.00 -2.97
CA LEU A 104 10.27 -12.23 -2.05
C LEU A 104 10.09 -12.79 -0.64
N ASP A 105 11.10 -13.51 -0.11
CA ASP A 105 11.19 -13.87 1.31
C ASP A 105 11.51 -12.63 2.17
N VAL A 106 10.80 -11.52 1.92
CA VAL A 106 10.80 -10.33 2.76
C VAL A 106 9.93 -10.69 3.94
N GLY A 107 10.58 -11.24 4.97
CA GLY A 107 9.95 -11.93 6.08
C GLY A 107 8.97 -11.06 6.88
N TYR A 108 7.76 -10.80 6.38
CA TYR A 108 6.64 -10.32 7.18
C TYR A 108 5.28 -10.35 6.43
N ASN A 109 4.63 -11.52 6.47
CA ASN A 109 3.20 -11.72 6.78
C ASN A 109 2.17 -10.63 6.35
N VAL A 110 2.23 -10.21 5.08
CA VAL A 110 1.14 -9.46 4.41
C VAL A 110 -0.18 -10.21 4.58
N SER A 111 -0.16 -11.54 4.54
CA SER A 111 -1.30 -12.42 4.80
C SER A 111 -1.86 -12.32 6.23
N LYS A 112 -1.06 -12.26 7.32
CA LYS A 112 -1.57 -11.99 8.69
C LYS A 112 -2.16 -10.59 8.81
N GLN A 113 -1.51 -9.58 8.23
CA GLN A 113 -1.93 -8.19 8.35
C GLN A 113 -3.28 -8.00 7.63
N LEU A 114 -3.43 -8.57 6.44
CA LEU A 114 -4.68 -8.63 5.68
C LEU A 114 -5.73 -9.45 6.42
N THR A 115 -5.41 -10.66 6.86
CA THR A 115 -6.32 -11.53 7.65
C THR A 115 -6.80 -10.82 8.92
N ARG A 116 -5.94 -10.08 9.62
CA ARG A 116 -6.30 -9.31 10.82
C ARG A 116 -7.20 -8.11 10.49
N ASN A 117 -6.93 -7.40 9.40
CA ASN A 117 -7.75 -6.27 8.96
C ASN A 117 -9.11 -6.74 8.44
N LEU A 118 -9.15 -7.86 7.72
CA LEU A 118 -10.34 -8.58 7.31
C LEU A 118 -11.17 -9.07 8.50
N ALA A 119 -10.54 -9.74 9.47
CA ALA A 119 -11.19 -10.20 10.69
C ALA A 119 -11.79 -9.03 11.48
N ARG A 120 -11.09 -7.88 11.56
CA ARG A 120 -11.62 -6.66 12.18
C ARG A 120 -12.79 -6.05 11.40
N ALA A 121 -12.70 -5.98 10.08
CA ALA A 121 -13.78 -5.47 9.24
C ALA A 121 -15.04 -6.35 9.33
N LEU A 122 -14.87 -7.68 9.30
CA LEU A 122 -15.95 -8.66 9.51
C LEU A 122 -16.53 -8.57 10.92
N THR A 123 -15.69 -8.40 11.95
CA THR A 123 -16.15 -8.19 13.33
C THR A 123 -16.99 -6.92 13.46
N VAL A 124 -16.56 -5.82 12.83
CA VAL A 124 -17.31 -4.55 12.83
C VAL A 124 -18.61 -4.67 12.03
N GLN A 125 -18.63 -5.39 10.90
CA GLN A 125 -19.87 -5.66 10.17
C GLN A 125 -20.84 -6.52 10.99
N LYS A 126 -20.33 -7.52 11.71
CA LYS A 126 -21.14 -8.33 12.63
C LYS A 126 -21.69 -7.48 13.77
N MET A 127 -20.88 -6.63 14.38
CA MET A 127 -21.33 -5.69 15.42
C MET A 127 -22.39 -4.72 14.91
N LYS A 128 -22.24 -4.17 13.69
CA LYS A 128 -23.26 -3.30 13.09
C LYS A 128 -24.58 -4.04 12.89
N LYS A 129 -24.53 -5.28 12.41
CA LYS A 129 -25.70 -6.15 12.25
C LYS A 129 -26.36 -6.45 13.60
N ASP A 130 -25.58 -6.77 14.63
CA ASP A 130 -26.07 -7.07 15.98
C ASP A 130 -26.68 -5.82 16.67
N LEU A 131 -26.22 -4.63 16.30
CA LEU A 131 -26.75 -3.35 16.77
C LEU A 131 -27.91 -2.80 15.93
N GLY A 132 -28.35 -3.51 14.88
CA GLY A 132 -29.42 -3.06 13.98
C GLY A 132 -29.06 -1.83 13.14
N LEU A 133 -27.76 -1.54 12.99
CA LEU A 133 -27.26 -0.41 12.21
C LEU A 133 -27.06 -0.86 10.76
N SER A 134 -27.68 -0.15 9.82
CA SER A 134 -27.48 -0.35 8.37
C SER A 134 -26.14 0.18 7.87
#